data_AF-A0A6J5D0U9-F1
#
_entry.id   AF-A0A6J5D0U9-F1
#
_cell.length_a   1.000
_cell.length_b   1.000
_cell.length_c   1.000
_cell.angle_alpha   90.00
_cell.angle_beta   90.00
_cell.angle_gamma   90.00
#
_symmetry.space_group_name_H-M   'P 1'
#
loop_
_entity.id
_entity.type
_entity.pdbx_description
1 polymer ?
#
loop_
_entity_poly.entity_id
_entity_poly.type
_entity_poly.pdbx_seq_one_letter_code
_entity_poly.pdbx_strand_id
1 'polypeptide(L)' 'MSDKQVARALGISDQTARKHRTHLLGKTASPNLCALLHTAVLSGWLNVPFPVAKPGSP' A
#
# COMPACT_ATOMS: atom_id res chain seq x y z
N MET A 1 7.96 -0.53 -1.96
CA MET A 1 7.42 0.85 -1.89
C MET A 1 7.52 1.36 -0.47
N SER A 2 8.17 2.50 -0.25
CA SER A 2 8.18 3.21 1.04
C SER A 2 6.96 4.14 1.15
N ASP A 3 6.54 4.50 2.37
CA ASP A 3 5.40 5.42 2.60
C ASP A 3 5.56 6.74 1.84
N LYS A 4 6.80 7.22 1.65
CA LYS A 4 7.12 8.42 0.85
C LYS A 4 6.82 8.23 -0.64
N GLN A 5 7.05 7.04 -1.17
CA GLN A 5 6.72 6.71 -2.55
C GLN A 5 5.20 6.57 -2.72
N VAL A 6 4.52 5.99 -1.74
CA VAL A 6 3.05 5.89 -1.71
C VAL A 6 2.41 7.27 -1.62
N ALA A 7 2.93 8.13 -0.74
CA ALA A 7 2.49 9.52 -0.59
C ALA A 7 2.61 10.29 -1.90
N ARG A 8 3.77 10.21 -2.56
CA ARG A 8 4.01 10.84 -3.86
C ARG A 8 3.10 10.29 -4.96
N ALA A 9 2.88 8.98 -5.01
CA ALA A 9 2.03 8.35 -6.01
C ALA A 9 0.54 8.70 -5.82
N LEU A 10 0.09 8.89 -4.58
CA LEU A 10 -1.30 9.21 -4.24
C LEU A 10 -1.57 10.71 -4.10
N GLY A 11 -0.54 11.57 -4.21
CA GLY A 11 -0.68 13.02 -4.02
C GLY A 11 -1.03 13.44 -2.59
N ILE A 12 -0.67 12.62 -1.58
CA ILE A 12 -0.95 12.89 -0.16
C ILE A 12 0.35 13.18 0.60
N SER A 13 0.24 13.73 1.82
CA SER A 13 1.42 13.93 2.67
C SER A 13 1.99 12.59 3.18
N ASP A 14 3.30 12.56 3.43
CA ASP A 14 3.99 11.40 4.03
C ASP A 14 3.35 10.97 5.36
N GLN A 15 2.92 11.93 6.19
CA GLN A 15 2.26 11.67 7.46
C GLN A 15 0.86 11.05 7.27
N THR A 16 0.12 11.50 6.25
CA THR A 16 -1.18 10.94 5.89
C THR A 16 -1.04 9.50 5.40
N ALA A 17 -0.04 9.20 4.57
CA ALA A 17 0.24 7.84 4.10
C ALA A 17 0.56 6.89 5.27
N ARG A 18 1.42 7.33 6.21
CA ARG A 18 1.72 6.56 7.43
C ARG A 18 0.47 6.32 8.29
N LYS A 19 -0.37 7.33 8.49
CA LYS A 19 -1.61 7.20 9.26
C LYS A 19 -2.57 6.19 8.62
N HIS A 20 -2.75 6.25 7.31
CA HIS A 20 -3.56 5.26 6.59
C HIS A 20 -3.01 3.85 6.73
N ARG A 21 -1.69 3.67 6.61
CA ARG A 21 -1.05 2.37 6.85
C ARG A 21 -1.35 1.84 8.25
N THR A 22 -1.15 2.64 9.29
CA THR A 22 -1.43 2.21 10.68
C THR A 22 -2.90 1.88 10.89
N HIS A 23 -3.81 2.69 10.33
CA HIS A 23 -5.25 2.40 10.40
C HIS A 23 -5.61 1.11 9.65
N LEU A 24 -5.03 0.86 8.48
CA LEU A 24 -5.24 -0.37 7.74
C LEU A 24 -4.74 -1.57 8.55
N LEU A 25 -3.52 -1.52 9.10
CA LEU A 25 -2.98 -2.57 9.96
C LEU A 25 -3.90 -2.88 11.15
N GLY A 26 -4.43 -1.84 11.82
CA GLY A 26 -5.37 -2.00 12.93
C GLY A 26 -6.70 -2.62 12.49
N LYS A 27 -7.28 -2.16 11.37
CA LYS A 27 -8.56 -2.66 10.86
C LYS A 27 -8.50 -4.11 10.39
N THR A 28 -7.32 -4.56 9.95
CA THR A 28 -7.11 -5.90 9.40
C THR A 28 -6.40 -6.83 10.38
N ALA A 29 -6.24 -6.40 11.64
CA ALA A 29 -5.50 -7.09 12.68
C ALA A 29 -4.12 -7.61 12.21
N SER A 30 -3.48 -6.87 11.31
CA SER A 30 -2.26 -7.31 10.64
C SER A 30 -1.03 -6.74 11.35
N PRO A 31 -0.08 -7.59 11.80
CA PRO A 31 1.06 -7.15 12.59
C PRO A 31 2.10 -6.35 11.80
N ASN A 32 2.11 -6.48 10.47
CA ASN A 32 3.02 -5.78 9.58
C ASN A 32 2.42 -5.66 8.18
N LEU A 33 3.08 -4.89 7.31
CA LEU A 33 2.60 -4.66 5.94
C LEU A 33 2.55 -5.96 5.12
N CYS A 34 3.48 -6.89 5.30
CA CYS A 34 3.47 -8.15 4.56
C CYS A 34 2.23 -8.98 4.88
N ALA A 35 1.87 -9.08 6.16
CA ALA A 35 0.65 -9.74 6.61
C ALA A 35 -0.60 -9.03 6.05
N LEU A 36 -0.62 -7.69 6.08
CA LEU A 36 -1.72 -6.91 5.48
C LEU A 36 -1.87 -7.19 3.98
N LEU A 37 -0.77 -7.20 3.23
CA LEU A 37 -0.79 -7.49 1.80
C LEU A 37 -1.25 -8.92 1.51
N HIS A 38 -0.76 -9.89 2.28
CA HIS A 38 -1.19 -11.28 2.19
C HIS A 38 -2.69 -11.43 2.43
N THR A 39 -3.20 -10.83 3.52
CA THR A 39 -4.63 -10.79 3.83
C THR A 39 -5.42 -10.13 2.71
N ALA A 40 -4.95 -8.99 2.19
CA ALA A 40 -5.62 -8.26 1.13
C ALA A 40 -5.70 -9.03 -0.20
N VAL A 41 -4.71 -9.88 -0.50
CA VAL A 41 -4.75 -10.79 -1.65
C VAL A 41 -5.73 -11.93 -1.40
N LEU A 42 -5.65 -12.59 -0.23
CA LEU A 42 -6.55 -13.70 0.12
C LEU A 42 -8.03 -13.26 0.21
N SER A 43 -8.28 -12.03 0.66
CA SER A 43 -9.62 -11.46 0.74
C SER A 43 -10.14 -10.91 -0.58
N GLY A 44 -9.33 -10.93 -1.65
CA GLY A 44 -9.68 -10.36 -2.96
C GLY A 44 -9.77 -8.83 -2.99
N TRP A 45 -9.22 -8.13 -2.00
CA TRP A 45 -9.18 -6.65 -1.99
C TRP A 45 -8.17 -6.09 -3.01
N LEU A 46 -7.10 -6.85 -3.27
CA LEU A 46 -6.12 -6.52 -4.30
C LEU A 46 -6.28 -7.50 -5.45
N ASN A 47 -6.80 -7.01 -6.58
CA ASN A 47 -6.81 -7.77 -7.82
C ASN A 47 -5.45 -7.59 -8.52
N VAL A 48 -4.64 -8.65 -8.58
CA VAL A 48 -3.43 -8.69 -9.40
C VAL A 48 -3.81 -8.99 -10.85
N PRO A 49 -3.22 -8.32 -11.86
CA PRO A 49 -1.83 -7.87 -11.86
C PRO A 49 -1.72 -6.34 -11.79
N PHE A 50 -0.96 -5.83 -10.83
CA PHE A 50 -0.57 -4.42 -10.85
C PHE A 50 0.34 -4.19 -12.06
N PRO A 51 -0.03 -3.37 -13.05
CA PRO A 51 0.94 -2.87 -14.00
C PRO A 51 1.93 -2.05 -13.18
N VAL A 52 3.14 -2.58 -13.01
CA VAL A 52 4.24 -1.80 -12.47
C VAL A 52 4.52 -0.74 -13.53
N ALA A 53 3.95 0.45 -13.37
CA ALA A 53 4.28 1.58 -14.22
C ALA A 53 5.79 1.78 -14.10
N LYS A 54 6.54 1.37 -15.12
CA LYS A 54 7.99 1.62 -15.19
C LYS A 54 8.18 3.13 -15.21
N PRO A 55 8.85 3.72 -14.21
CA PRO A 55 9.25 5.11 -14.30
C PRO A 55 10.41 5.17 -15.31
N GLY A 56 10.09 5.44 -16.56
CA GLY A 56 11.06 5.54 -17.66
C GLY A 56 10.87 4.46 -18.72
N SER A 57 10.11 4.80 -19.76
CA SER A 57 10.34 4.29 -21.11
C SER A 57 10.35 5.52 -22.03
N PRO A 58 11.31 5.60 -22.99
CA PRO A 58 11.57 6.77 -23.83
C PRO A 58 10.43 7.11 -24.79
#